data_AF-A0A8T2RCU9-F1
#
_entry.id   AF-A0A8T2RCU9-F1
#
_cell.length_a   1.000
_cell.length_b   1.000
_cell.length_c   1.000
_cell.angle_alpha   90.00
_cell.angle_beta   90.00
_cell.angle_gamma   90.00
#
_symmetry.space_group_name_H-M   'P 1'
#
loop_
_entity.id
_entity.type
_entity.pdbx_description
1 polymer ?
#
loop_
_entity_poly.entity_id
_entity_poly.type
_entity_poly.pdbx_seq_one_letter_code
_entity_poly.pdbx_strand_id
1 'polypeptide(L)'
;MGHLATSCEGKAKRKSREFDEKGEDMGVAKKPFQFLQVWILREYLEYDLKIPNPPFEIDFERLIDDFVFMCFFVGNDFLPPHANLGDT
;
A
#
# COMPACT_ATOMS: atom_id res chain seq x y z
N MET A 1 5.53 17.96 9.11
CA MET A 1 5.31 19.05 8.13
C MET A 1 5.02 18.41 6.78
N GLY A 2 3.74 18.20 6.46
CA GLY A 2 3.29 17.59 5.21
C GLY A 2 2.80 18.65 4.23
N HIS A 3 2.96 18.40 2.92
CA HIS A 3 2.40 19.27 1.90
C HIS A 3 0.87 19.06 1.80
N LEU A 4 0.12 20.16 1.89
CA LEU A 4 -1.33 20.16 1.74
C LEU A 4 -1.69 19.98 0.26
N ALA A 5 -2.50 18.98 -0.08
CA ALA A 5 -2.91 18.68 -1.46
C ALA A 5 -3.58 19.87 -2.17
N THR A 6 -4.17 20.79 -1.41
CA THR A 6 -4.78 22.04 -1.87
C THR A 6 -3.77 23.04 -2.48
N SER A 7 -2.47 22.82 -2.30
CA SER A 7 -1.41 23.64 -2.92
C SER A 7 -0.81 23.02 -4.19
N CYS A 8 -1.32 21.87 -4.67
CA CYS A 8 -0.93 21.32 -5.96
C CYS A 8 -1.54 22.14 -7.10
N GLU A 9 -0.90 23.26 -7.44
CA GLU A 9 -1.18 23.95 -8.70
C GLU A 9 -0.67 23.05 -9.84
N GLY A 10 -1.60 22.40 -10.56
CA GLY A 10 -1.31 21.49 -11.68
C GLY A 10 -0.71 22.18 -12.91
N LYS A 11 0.41 22.88 -12.75
CA LYS A 11 1.16 23.47 -13.85
C LYS A 11 2.31 22.55 -14.23
N ALA A 12 2.29 22.14 -15.49
CA ALA A 12 3.39 21.40 -16.11
C ALA A 12 4.71 22.13 -15.84
N LYS A 13 5.65 21.44 -15.15
CA LYS A 13 6.96 21.95 -14.78
C LYS A 13 7.69 22.39 -16.06
N ARG A 14 7.73 23.70 -16.33
CA ARG A 14 8.57 24.27 -17.38
C ARG A 14 10.02 24.05 -16.97
N LYS A 15 10.67 23.07 -17.62
CA LYS A 15 12.09 22.75 -17.46
C LYS A 15 12.88 23.95 -18.02
N SER A 16 13.40 24.83 -17.15
CA SER A 16 14.41 25.80 -17.59
C SER A 16 15.68 25.01 -17.89
N ARG A 17 16.10 25.16 -19.13
CA ARG A 17 17.19 24.47 -19.80
C ARG A 17 18.49 24.58 -19.02
N GLU A 18 19.07 23.44 -18.69
CA GLU A 18 20.50 23.20 -18.87
C GLU A 18 20.66 21.70 -19.20
N PHE A 19 20.93 21.44 -20.48
CA PHE A 19 21.15 20.15 -21.16
C PHE A 19 20.06 19.07 -21.05
N ASP A 20 19.05 19.18 -21.91
CA ASP A 20 18.24 18.02 -22.35
C ASP A 20 18.15 18.08 -23.87
N GLU A 21 19.31 17.88 -24.52
CA GLU A 21 19.35 17.53 -25.93
C GLU A 21 18.99 16.04 -26.05
N LYS A 22 17.93 15.77 -26.81
CA LYS A 22 17.40 14.44 -27.12
C LYS A 22 18.51 13.43 -27.42
N GLY A 23 18.70 12.46 -26.53
CA GLY A 23 19.20 11.13 -26.86
C GLY A 23 18.00 10.21 -27.03
N GLU A 24 17.77 9.74 -28.26
CA GLU A 24 16.87 8.61 -28.51
C GLU A 24 17.33 7.40 -27.70
N ASP A 25 16.36 6.71 -27.09
CA ASP A 25 16.37 5.28 -26.79
C ASP A 25 17.67 4.71 -26.17
N MET A 26 17.94 5.04 -24.90
CA MET A 26 18.74 4.17 -24.04
C MET A 26 17.90 3.70 -22.86
N GLY A 27 17.13 2.65 -23.14
CA GLY A 27 16.47 1.73 -22.23
C GLY A 27 16.51 2.08 -20.74
N VAL A 28 15.54 2.88 -20.29
CA VAL A 28 15.04 2.69 -18.92
C VAL A 28 14.43 1.29 -18.93
N ALA A 29 15.21 0.30 -18.49
CA ALA A 29 14.74 -1.07 -18.35
C ALA A 29 13.43 -1.02 -17.55
N LYS A 30 12.31 -1.25 -18.24
CA LYS A 30 11.00 -1.24 -17.60
C LYS A 30 11.06 -2.34 -16.55
N LYS A 31 10.98 -1.95 -15.28
CA LYS A 31 10.88 -2.94 -14.19
C LYS A 31 9.70 -3.85 -14.50
N PRO A 32 9.84 -5.17 -14.32
CA PRO A 32 8.74 -6.08 -14.58
C PRO A 32 7.58 -5.77 -13.63
N PHE A 33 6.37 -5.75 -14.17
CA PHE A 33 5.17 -5.69 -13.36
C PHE A 33 5.02 -6.99 -12.58
N GLN A 34 4.58 -6.88 -11.33
CA GLN A 34 4.21 -8.01 -10.50
C GLN A 34 2.70 -7.99 -10.33
N PHE A 35 2.06 -9.14 -10.60
CA PHE A 35 0.63 -9.32 -10.39
C PHE A 35 0.41 -10.03 -9.06
N LEU A 36 -0.44 -9.45 -8.21
CA LEU A 36 -0.94 -10.11 -7.02
C LEU A 36 -2.34 -10.64 -7.32
N GLN A 37 -2.47 -11.96 -7.32
CA GLN A 37 -3.75 -12.64 -7.54
C GLN A 37 -4.47 -12.76 -6.21
N VAL A 38 -5.49 -11.93 -5.99
CA VAL A 38 -6.24 -11.89 -4.73
C VAL A 38 -7.00 -13.20 -4.48
N TRP A 39 -7.41 -13.92 -5.53
CA TRP A 39 -8.06 -15.22 -5.37
C TRP A 39 -7.12 -16.27 -4.77
N ILE A 40 -5.87 -16.33 -5.23
CA ILE A 40 -4.86 -17.21 -4.64
C ILE A 40 -4.62 -16.81 -3.18
N LEU A 41 -4.49 -15.52 -2.89
CA LEU A 41 -4.32 -15.05 -1.52
C LEU A 41 -5.47 -15.51 -0.61
N ARG A 42 -6.72 -15.50 -1.10
CA ARG A 42 -7.87 -16.00 -0.35
C ARG A 42 -7.74 -17.49 -0.03
N GLU A 43 -7.31 -18.32 -0.97
CA GLU A 43 -7.08 -19.75 -0.73
C GLU A 43 -6.02 -19.98 0.36
N TYR A 44 -4.93 -19.20 0.34
CA TYR A 44 -3.90 -19.27 1.38
C TYR A 44 -4.43 -18.81 2.75
N LEU A 45 -5.22 -17.73 2.79
CA LEU A 45 -5.83 -17.25 4.02
C LEU A 45 -6.84 -18.27 4.59
N GLU A 46 -7.58 -18.98 3.74
CA GLU A 46 -8.48 -20.05 4.20
C GLU A 46 -7.71 -21.20 4.86
N TYR A 47 -6.53 -21.54 4.31
CA TYR A 47 -5.66 -22.55 4.88
C TYR A 47 -5.05 -22.09 6.23
N ASP A 48 -4.51 -20.87 6.28
CA ASP A 48 -3.81 -20.34 7.46
C ASP A 48 -4.77 -19.98 8.61
N LEU A 49 -5.97 -19.49 8.30
CA LEU A 49 -6.98 -19.09 9.29
C LEU A 49 -7.88 -20.24 9.73
N LYS A 50 -7.60 -21.48 9.29
CA LYS A 50 -8.40 -22.66 9.63
C LYS A 50 -8.29 -22.99 11.11
N ILE A 51 -9.40 -22.88 11.83
CA ILE A 51 -9.49 -23.22 13.26
C ILE A 51 -9.98 -24.67 13.42
N PRO A 52 -9.20 -25.57 14.04
CA PRO A 52 -9.66 -26.93 14.31
C PRO A 52 -10.71 -26.95 15.42
N ASN A 53 -11.82 -27.68 15.21
CA ASN A 53 -12.93 -27.85 16.15
C ASN A 53 -13.47 -26.52 16.70
N PRO A 54 -14.00 -25.65 15.83
CA PRO A 54 -14.49 -24.37 16.28
C PRO A 54 -15.73 -24.54 17.18
N PRO A 55 -15.88 -23.72 18.22
CA PRO A 55 -17.03 -23.79 19.13
C PRO A 55 -18.34 -23.30 18.47
N PHE A 56 -18.28 -22.77 17.25
CA PHE A 56 -19.40 -22.27 16.45
C PHE A 56 -19.07 -22.37 14.95
N GLU A 57 -20.06 -22.14 14.09
CA GLU A 57 -19.87 -22.09 12.64
C GLU A 57 -19.01 -20.88 12.24
N ILE A 58 -17.88 -21.16 11.59
CA ILE A 58 -16.97 -20.12 11.10
C ILE A 58 -17.40 -19.69 9.70
N ASP A 59 -17.54 -18.38 9.52
CA ASP A 59 -17.70 -17.74 8.22
C ASP A 59 -16.36 -17.18 7.75
N PHE A 60 -15.90 -17.63 6.59
CA PHE A 60 -14.61 -17.22 6.03
C PHE A 60 -14.56 -15.74 5.66
N GLU A 61 -15.66 -15.15 5.17
CA GLU A 61 -15.65 -13.72 4.81
C GLU A 61 -15.45 -12.82 6.04
N ARG A 62 -15.98 -13.23 7.19
CA ARG A 62 -15.75 -12.54 8.48
C ARG A 62 -14.29 -12.63 8.93
N LEU A 63 -13.65 -13.79 8.72
CA LEU A 63 -12.22 -13.95 9.01
C LEU A 63 -11.35 -13.04 8.13
N ILE A 64 -11.72 -12.85 6.87
CA ILE A 64 -11.03 -11.93 5.96
C ILE A 64 -11.21 -10.48 6.43
N ASP A 65 -12.43 -10.08 6.80
CA ASP A 65 -12.69 -8.74 7.33
C ASP A 65 -11.86 -8.46 8.59
N ASP A 66 -11.83 -9.41 9.53
CA ASP A 66 -11.03 -9.32 10.76
C ASP A 66 -9.53 -9.30 10.45
N PHE A 67 -9.05 -10.08 9.48
CA PHE A 67 -7.65 -10.06 9.04
C PHE A 67 -7.25 -8.70 8.46
N VAL A 68 -8.08 -8.12 7.59
CA VAL A 68 -7.85 -6.78 7.04
C VAL A 68 -7.88 -5.73 8.16
N PHE A 69 -8.81 -5.86 9.11
CA PHE A 69 -8.89 -4.98 10.27
C PHE A 69 -7.63 -5.06 11.15
N MET A 70 -7.12 -6.27 11.40
CA MET A 70 -5.86 -6.47 12.11
C MET A 70 -4.67 -5.81 11.40
N CYS A 71 -4.64 -5.85 10.06
CA CYS A 71 -3.60 -5.17 9.27
C CYS A 71 -3.60 -3.65 9.49
N PHE A 72 -4.74 -3.03 9.77
CA PHE A 72 -4.79 -1.60 10.09
C PHE A 72 -4.03 -1.26 11.37
N PHE A 73 -3.96 -2.15 12.36
CA PHE A 73 -3.22 -1.88 13.59
C PHE A 73 -1.71 -2.08 13.47
N VAL A 74 -1.27 -2.98 12.58
CA VAL A 74 0.17 -3.22 12.34
C VAL A 74 0.82 -2.02 11.66
N GLY A 75 0.05 -1.30 10.85
CA GLY A 75 0.46 -0.05 10.25
C GLY A 75 -0.48 0.32 9.11
N ASN A 76 -1.11 1.48 9.20
CA ASN A 76 -1.87 2.04 8.11
C ASN A 76 -1.53 3.53 7.95
N ASP A 77 -1.75 4.05 6.74
CA ASP A 77 -1.43 5.43 6.36
C ASP A 77 -2.38 6.48 6.99
N PHE A 78 -3.47 6.02 7.63
CA PHE A 78 -4.46 6.87 8.28
C PHE A 78 -4.18 7.12 9.77
N LEU A 79 -3.42 6.24 10.41
CA LEU A 79 -3.03 6.40 11.80
C LEU A 79 -1.75 7.25 11.86
N PRO A 80 -1.74 8.35 12.63
CA PRO A 80 -0.50 9.09 12.87
C PRO A 80 0.56 8.12 13.42
N PRO A 81 1.76 8.05 12.83
CA PRO A 81 2.89 7.45 13.52
C PRO A 81 2.99 8.16 14.87
N HIS A 82 3.03 7.40 15.97
CA HIS A 82 3.07 7.92 17.34
C HIS A 82 3.83 9.25 17.37
N ALA A 83 3.08 10.35 17.57
CA ALA A 83 3.70 11.64 17.76
C ALA A 83 4.64 11.46 18.94
N ASN A 84 5.95 11.52 18.67
CA ASN A 84 6.97 11.46 19.70
C ASN A 84 6.66 12.57 20.70
N LEU A 85 6.07 12.18 21.83
CA LEU A 85 6.04 12.97 23.05
C LEU A 85 7.48 12.97 23.58
N GLY A 86 8.33 13.77 22.94
CA GLY A 86 9.78 13.77 23.18
C GLY A 86 10.45 15.13 22.99
N ASP A 87 9.69 16.22 22.85
CA ASP A 87 10.21 17.57 22.94
C ASP A 87 9.85 18.16 24.32
N THR A 88 10.65 17.81 25.32
CA THR A 88 10.94 18.59 26.54
C THR A 88 12.44 18.69 26.68
#